data_AF-A0A7X3IF91-F1
#
_entry.id   AF-A0A7X3IF91-F1
#
_cell.length_a   1.000
_cell.length_b   1.000
_cell.length_c   1.000
_cell.angle_alpha   90.00
_cell.angle_beta   90.00
_cell.angle_gamma   90.00
#
_symmetry.space_group_name_H-M   'P 1'
#
loop_
_entity.id
_entity.type
_entity.pdbx_description
1 polymer ?
#
loop_
_entity_poly.entity_id
_entity_poly.type
_entity_poly.pdbx_seq_one_letter_code
_entity_poly.pdbx_strand_id
1 'polypeptide(L)' 'MGLGILMILVGAPLITIGIWAIKDSDNWWFRMFKHILDDVEQNDVTLSSMKLRGVMALIVGILATFFGIQRCFL' A
#
# COMPACT_ATOMS: atom_id res chain seq x y z
N MET A 1 15.66 8.75 -17.33
CA MET A 1 16.43 8.12 -16.23
C MET A 1 16.03 8.60 -14.83
N GLY A 2 16.39 9.81 -14.35
CA GLY A 2 16.20 10.17 -12.93
C GLY A 2 14.77 10.04 -12.38
N LEU A 3 13.77 10.53 -13.12
CA LEU A 3 12.35 10.44 -12.73
C LEU A 3 11.80 9.00 -12.76
N GLY A 4 12.31 8.15 -13.66
CA GLY A 4 11.90 6.73 -13.74
C GLY A 4 12.38 5.93 -12.51
N ILE A 5 13.61 6.20 -12.06
CA ILE A 5 14.15 5.60 -10.82
C ILE A 5 13.31 6.02 -9.61
N LEU A 6 12.95 7.30 -9.50
CA LEU A 6 12.07 7.78 -8.41
C LEU A 6 10.71 7.09 -8.43
N MET A 7 10.11 6.91 -9.60
CA MET A 7 8.84 6.20 -9.74
C MET A 7 8.92 4.73 -9.28
N ILE A 8 10.01 4.04 -9.60
CA ILE A 8 10.25 2.68 -9.12
C ILE A 8 10.48 2.65 -7.60
N LEU A 9 11.27 3.59 -7.08
CA LEU A 9 11.56 3.70 -5.64
C LEU A 9 10.32 4.01 -4.80
N VAL A 10 9.33 4.71 -5.35
CA VAL A 10 8.04 4.96 -4.68
C VAL A 10 7.05 3.83 -4.92
N GLY A 11 7.03 3.27 -6.13
CA GLY A 11 6.11 2.21 -6.53
C GLY A 11 6.35 0.89 -5.81
N ALA A 12 7.61 0.46 -5.66
CA ALA A 12 7.91 -0.80 -4.99
C ALA A 12 7.47 -0.84 -3.51
N PRO A 13 7.76 0.17 -2.66
CA PRO A 13 7.22 0.24 -1.31
C PRO A 13 5.69 0.29 -1.27
N LEU A 14 5.04 1.01 -2.18
CA LEU A 14 3.58 1.04 -2.26
C LEU A 14 2.98 -0.33 -2.53
N ILE A 15 3.62 -1.14 -3.39
CA ILE A 15 3.20 -2.53 -3.63
C ILE A 15 3.36 -3.35 -2.34
N THR A 16 4.52 -3.27 -1.67
CA THR A 16 4.76 -4.03 -0.43
C THR A 16 3.76 -3.65 0.67
N ILE A 17 3.52 -2.35 0.87
CA ILE A 17 2.55 -1.84 1.85
C ILE A 17 1.13 -2.27 1.47
N GLY A 18 0.78 -2.20 0.19
CA GLY A 18 -0.54 -2.62 -0.32
C GLY A 18 -0.80 -4.12 -0.08
N ILE A 19 0.17 -4.98 -0.39
CA ILE A 19 0.09 -6.43 -0.12
C ILE A 19 -0.06 -6.68 1.38
N TRP A 20 0.75 -6.00 2.20
CA TRP A 20 0.71 -6.16 3.65
C TRP A 20 -0.63 -5.72 4.23
N ALA A 21 -1.18 -4.59 3.78
CA ALA A 21 -2.50 -4.09 4.18
C ALA A 21 -3.66 -5.01 3.79
N ILE A 22 -3.54 -5.78 2.70
CA ILE A 22 -4.56 -6.76 2.29
C ILE A 22 -4.46 -8.03 3.14
N LYS A 23 -3.24 -8.53 3.36
CA LYS A 23 -2.99 -9.81 4.01
C LYS A 23 -3.17 -9.73 5.53
N ASP A 24 -2.78 -8.61 6.13
CA ASP A 24 -2.73 -8.42 7.58
C ASP A 24 -3.33 -7.05 7.95
N SER A 25 -4.57 -6.82 7.51
CA SER A 25 -5.27 -5.54 7.66
C SER A 25 -5.52 -5.13 9.11
N ASP A 26 -5.46 -6.09 10.03
CA ASP A 26 -5.75 -5.90 11.46
C ASP A 26 -4.46 -5.83 12.33
N ASN A 27 -3.29 -5.72 11.68
CA ASN A 27 -2.03 -5.59 12.39
C ASN A 27 -2.00 -4.33 13.29
N TRP A 28 -1.31 -4.44 14.42
CA TRP A 28 -0.98 -3.35 15.33
C TRP A 28 -0.53 -2.06 14.62
N TRP A 29 0.31 -2.15 13.60
CA TRP A 29 0.75 -0.96 12.86
C TRP A 29 -0.41 -0.21 12.20
N PHE A 30 -1.33 -0.91 11.56
CA PHE A 30 -2.49 -0.30 10.90
C PHE A 30 -3.51 0.21 11.92
N ARG A 31 -3.62 -0.44 13.08
CA ARG A 31 -4.40 0.03 14.23
C ARG A 31 -3.83 1.33 14.80
N MET A 32 -2.50 1.40 14.98
CA MET A 32 -1.79 2.59 15.45
C MET A 32 -2.00 3.79 14.53
N PHE A 33 -1.91 3.61 13.20
CA PHE A 33 -2.20 4.69 12.24
C PHE A 33 -3.65 5.19 12.28
N LYS A 34 -4.59 4.33 12.70
CA LYS A 34 -6.00 4.69 12.88
C LYS A 34 -6.37 5.12 14.30
N HIS A 35 -5.41 5.18 15.23
CA HIS A 35 -5.67 5.47 16.65
C HIS A 35 -6.71 4.51 17.28
N ILE A 36 -6.73 3.26 16.84
CA ILE A 36 -7.62 2.23 17.40
C ILE A 36 -6.86 1.57 18.55
N LEU A 37 -7.44 1.58 19.76
CA LEU A 37 -6.86 0.88 20.91
C LEU A 37 -6.79 -0.61 20.63
N ASP A 38 -5.73 -1.26 21.13
CA ASP A 38 -5.49 -2.69 20.91
C ASP A 38 -6.60 -3.58 21.46
N ASP A 39 -7.30 -3.11 22.51
CA ASP A 39 -8.36 -3.83 23.19
C ASP A 39 -9.73 -3.70 22.49
N VAL A 40 -9.81 -2.92 21.42
CA VAL A 40 -11.06 -2.68 20.68
C VAL A 40 -11.10 -3.55 19.42
N GLU A 41 -12.12 -4.38 19.31
CA GLU A 41 -12.38 -5.17 18.10
C GLU A 41 -12.74 -4.25 16.93
N GLN A 42 -12.06 -4.41 15.79
CA GLN A 42 -12.38 -3.65 14.59
C GLN A 42 -13.66 -4.18 13.96
N ASN A 43 -14.60 -3.27 13.69
CA ASN A 43 -15.78 -3.59 12.88
C ASN A 43 -15.37 -4.05 11.46
N ASP A 44 -16.11 -5.00 10.89
CA ASP A 44 -15.93 -5.55 9.54
C ASP A 44 -15.83 -4.46 8.45
N VAL A 45 -16.57 -3.36 8.61
CA VAL A 45 -16.51 -2.20 7.70
C VAL A 45 -15.14 -1.52 7.74
N THR A 46 -14.54 -1.39 8.93
CA THR A 46 -13.22 -0.78 9.11
C THR A 46 -12.13 -1.67 8.52
N LEU A 47 -12.26 -2.98 8.69
CA LEU A 47 -11.32 -3.99 8.24
C LEU A 47 -11.36 -4.12 6.70
N SER A 48 -12.56 -4.17 6.13
CA SER A 48 -12.77 -4.16 4.67
C SER A 48 -12.31 -2.85 4.01
N SER A 49 -12.55 -1.69 4.64
CA SER A 49 -12.02 -0.41 4.15
C SER A 49 -10.49 -0.39 4.07
N MET A 50 -9.81 -1.08 5.00
CA MET A 50 -8.35 -1.14 5.02
C MET A 50 -7.81 -2.03 3.90
N LYS A 51 -8.46 -3.17 3.67
CA LYS A 51 -8.15 -4.04 2.52
C LYS A 51 -8.35 -3.30 1.20
N LEU A 52 -9.42 -2.51 1.07
CA LEU A 52 -9.68 -1.71 -0.14
C LEU A 52 -8.58 -0.66 -0.37
N ARG A 53 -8.14 0.04 0.69
CA ARG A 53 -6.99 0.97 0.60
C ARG A 53 -5.71 0.24 0.20
N GLY A 54 -5.48 -0.96 0.72
CA GLY A 54 -4.38 -1.83 0.31
C GLY A 54 -4.41 -2.17 -1.18
N VAL A 55 -5.58 -2.53 -1.71
CA VAL A 55 -5.78 -2.78 -3.15
C VAL A 55 -5.48 -1.52 -3.99
N MET A 56 -5.96 -0.35 -3.56
CA MET A 56 -5.69 0.91 -4.26
C MET A 56 -4.19 1.25 -4.25
N ALA A 57 -3.51 1.11 -3.10
CA ALA A 57 -2.07 1.32 -2.98
C ALA A 57 -1.28 0.36 -3.89
N LEU A 58 -1.73 -0.89 -3.99
CA LEU A 58 -1.14 -1.91 -4.84
C LEU A 58 -1.30 -1.55 -6.33
N ILE A 59 -2.49 -1.14 -6.77
CA ILE A 59 -2.74 -0.69 -8.16
C ILE A 59 -1.83 0.51 -8.50
N VAL A 60 -1.81 1.53 -7.64
CA VAL A 60 -0.98 2.73 -7.85
C VAL A 60 0.50 2.37 -7.88
N GLY A 61 0.95 1.51 -6.97
CA GLY A 61 2.34 1.05 -6.91
C GLY A 61 2.76 0.27 -8.17
N ILE A 62 1.91 -0.61 -8.68
CA ILE A 62 2.14 -1.34 -9.94
C ILE A 62 2.26 -0.36 -11.10
N LEU A 63 1.31 0.57 -11.24
CA LEU A 63 1.33 1.55 -12.32
C LEU A 63 2.58 2.44 -12.25
N ALA A 64 2.91 2.96 -11.07
CA ALA A 64 4.11 3.77 -10.87
C ALA A 64 5.39 3.01 -11.23
N THR A 65 5.51 1.76 -10.79
CA THR A 65 6.67 0.91 -11.11
C THR A 65 6.74 0.61 -12.61
N PHE A 66 5.61 0.30 -13.24
CA PHE A 66 5.52 0.02 -14.68
C PHE A 66 5.94 1.23 -15.52
N PHE A 67 5.38 2.41 -15.26
CA PHE A 67 5.78 3.64 -15.95
C PHE A 67 7.22 4.03 -15.65
N GLY A 68 7.69 3.79 -14.43
CA GLY A 68 9.09 4.02 -14.04
C GLY A 68 10.06 3.15 -14.83
N ILE A 69 9.75 1.86 -15.01
CA ILE A 69 10.51 0.94 -15.86
C ILE A 69 10.49 1.44 -17.31
N GLN A 70 9.31 1.75 -17.86
CA GLN A 70 9.23 2.30 -19.22
C GLN A 70 10.14 3.52 -19.38
N ARG A 71 10.13 4.47 -18.45
CA ARG A 71 10.95 5.70 -18.52
C ARG A 71 12.45 5.51 -18.30
N CYS A 72 12.87 4.33 -17.83
CA CYS A 72 14.27 3.96 -17.66
C CYS A 72 14.84 3.22 -18.86
N PHE A 73 14.01 2.44 -19.58
CA PHE A 73 14.44 1.54 -20.64
C PHE A 73 13.93 1.92 -22.05
N LEU A 74 12.95 2.83 -22.14
CA LEU A 74 12.46 3.48 -23.37
C LEU A 74 12.77 4.98 -23.32
#